data_AF-A0A3M5UHN0-F1
#
_entry.id   AF-A0A3M5UHN0-F1
#
_cell.length_a   1.000
_cell.length_b   1.000
_cell.length_c   1.000
_cell.angle_alpha   90.00
_cell.angle_beta   90.00
_cell.angle_gamma   90.00
#
_symmetry.space_group_name_H-M   'P 1'
#
loop_
_entity.id
_entity.type
_entity.pdbx_description
1 polymer ?
#
loop_
_entity_poly.entity_id
_entity_poly.type
_entity_poly.pdbx_seq_one_letter_code
_entity_poly.pdbx_strand_id
1 'polypeptide(L)'
;MPQQLQAGELVGIQDDSGQGWSVAIVRWVRQVRSGGTQMGIELIAPFAQPCGMQLIREQQNSQYLRTLMLPEVRAMEKPPTVLAPRLPFQEGSKVMINVDGEERRASLSNRRISSASYNQFEYQIYDAPKAAEVEQAKPGQEFDSLWGTL
;
A
#
# COMPACT_ATOMS: atom_id res chain seq x y z
N MET A 1 24.72 13.31 -0.89
CA MET A 1 23.65 12.58 -1.62
C MET A 1 23.99 11.10 -1.61
N PRO A 2 23.01 10.20 -1.43
CA PRO A 2 23.23 8.76 -1.55
C PRO A 2 23.81 8.43 -2.93
N GLN A 3 24.79 7.53 -2.99
CA GLN A 3 25.51 7.21 -4.23
C GLN A 3 24.64 6.55 -5.31
N GLN A 4 23.46 6.07 -4.92
CA GLN A 4 22.53 5.28 -5.74
C GLN A 4 21.28 6.06 -6.19
N LEU A 5 21.16 7.36 -5.89
CA LEU A 5 19.97 8.12 -6.24
C LEU A 5 19.88 8.33 -7.76
N GLN A 6 18.80 7.86 -8.38
CA GLN A 6 18.58 7.92 -9.83
C GLN A 6 17.21 8.51 -10.16
N ALA A 7 17.05 8.98 -11.41
CA ALA A 7 15.75 9.38 -11.90
C ALA A 7 14.79 8.18 -11.92
N GLY A 8 13.55 8.40 -11.50
CA GLY A 8 12.52 7.38 -11.36
C GLY A 8 12.42 6.77 -9.96
N GLU A 9 13.38 7.03 -9.06
CA GLU A 9 13.34 6.54 -7.68
C GLU A 9 12.42 7.37 -6.79
N LEU A 10 11.82 6.70 -5.80
CA LEU A 10 10.99 7.32 -4.78
C LEU A 10 11.85 7.96 -3.70
N VAL A 11 11.42 9.12 -3.21
CA VAL A 11 12.01 9.80 -2.06
C VAL A 11 10.93 10.24 -1.09
N GLY A 12 11.23 10.11 0.20
CA GLY A 12 10.45 10.74 1.26
C GLY A 12 10.94 12.17 1.50
N ILE A 13 10.00 13.09 1.71
CA ILE A 13 10.28 14.47 2.08
C ILE A 13 9.62 14.71 3.43
N GLN A 14 10.41 15.16 4.40
CA GLN A 14 9.92 15.61 5.69
C GLN A 14 10.20 17.11 5.77
N ASP A 15 9.20 17.88 6.20
CA ASP A 15 9.37 19.31 6.46
C ASP A 15 9.87 19.54 7.89
N ASP A 16 10.38 20.75 8.15
CA ASP A 16 10.88 21.12 9.48
C ASP A 16 9.77 21.14 10.54
N SER A 17 8.51 21.21 10.10
CA SER A 17 7.34 21.18 10.99
C SER A 17 7.05 19.77 11.55
N GLY A 18 7.66 18.74 10.97
CA GLY A 18 7.58 17.36 11.45
C GLY A 18 6.22 16.70 11.25
N GLN A 19 5.35 17.25 10.39
CA GLN A 19 3.95 16.83 10.23
C GLN A 19 3.80 15.52 9.43
N GLY A 20 4.91 14.88 9.03
CA GLY A 20 4.93 13.57 8.40
C GLY A 20 5.80 13.53 7.14
N TRP A 21 5.75 12.40 6.44
CA TRP A 21 6.50 12.17 5.22
C TRP A 21 5.60 12.33 3.99
N SER A 22 5.91 13.31 3.17
CA SER A 22 5.45 13.40 1.79
C SER A 22 6.22 12.43 0.89
N VAL A 23 5.59 11.97 -0.19
CA VAL A 23 6.22 11.06 -1.17
C VAL A 23 6.39 11.78 -2.50
N ALA A 24 7.61 11.72 -3.04
CA ALA A 24 7.95 12.31 -4.33
C ALA A 24 8.79 11.35 -5.19
N ILE A 25 8.89 11.68 -6.48
CA ILE A 25 9.71 10.96 -7.46
C ILE A 25 10.84 11.88 -7.93
N VAL A 26 12.05 11.34 -8.02
CA VAL A 26 13.18 12.04 -8.65
C VAL A 26 12.96 12.08 -10.17
N ARG A 27 12.82 13.27 -10.76
CA ARG A 27 12.66 13.44 -12.21
C ARG A 27 13.98 13.57 -12.94
N TRP A 28 14.98 14.17 -12.30
CA TRP A 28 16.33 14.26 -12.85
C TRP A 28 17.34 14.50 -11.72
N VAL A 29 18.58 14.08 -11.95
CA VAL A 29 19.75 14.40 -11.13
C VAL A 29 20.82 14.94 -12.06
N ARG A 30 21.44 16.06 -11.70
CA ARG A 30 22.55 16.63 -12.48
C ARG A 30 23.66 17.16 -11.56
N GLN A 31 24.90 17.01 -11.99
CA GLN A 31 26.02 17.71 -11.37
C GLN A 31 26.18 19.06 -12.08
N VAL A 32 26.19 20.15 -11.32
CA VAL A 32 26.49 21.48 -11.86
C VAL A 32 27.92 21.88 -11.49
N ARG A 33 28.63 22.51 -12.44
CA ARG A 33 29.96 23.06 -12.17
C ARG A 33 29.84 24.05 -10.99
N SER A 34 30.73 23.94 -10.02
CA SER A 34 30.81 24.75 -8.79
C SER A 34 29.58 24.79 -7.86
N GLY A 35 28.50 24.05 -8.14
CA GLY A 35 27.24 24.12 -7.37
C GLY A 35 26.76 22.79 -6.78
N GLY A 36 27.57 21.73 -6.89
CA GLY A 36 27.24 20.40 -6.36
C GLY A 36 26.15 19.68 -7.15
N THR A 37 25.49 18.73 -6.50
CA THR A 37 24.43 17.91 -7.09
C THR A 37 23.08 18.62 -6.94
N GLN A 38 22.39 18.80 -8.05
CA GLN A 38 21.00 19.27 -8.07
C GLN A 38 20.07 18.13 -8.50
N MET A 39 18.83 18.17 -8.01
CA MET A 39 17.78 17.27 -8.46
C MET A 39 16.46 18.01 -8.63
N GLY A 40 15.66 17.56 -9.58
CA GLY A 40 14.26 17.92 -9.69
C GLY A 40 13.41 16.78 -9.14
N ILE A 41 12.45 17.11 -8.27
CA ILE A 41 11.52 16.15 -7.69
C ILE A 41 10.09 16.53 -8.05
N GLU A 42 9.22 15.54 -8.17
CA GLU A 42 7.78 15.73 -8.32
C GLU A 42 7.06 15.11 -7.13
N LEU A 43 6.31 15.94 -6.40
CA LEU A 43 5.48 15.48 -5.29
C LEU A 43 4.28 14.68 -5.83
N ILE A 44 4.14 13.43 -5.38
CA ILE A 44 3.04 12.55 -5.80
C ILE A 44 1.97 12.37 -4.72
N ALA A 45 2.32 12.53 -3.44
CA ALA A 45 1.35 12.53 -2.35
C ALA A 45 1.86 13.33 -1.13
N PRO A 46 0.98 14.07 -0.44
CA PRO A 46 1.34 14.83 0.76
C PRO A 46 1.64 13.94 1.97
N PHE A 47 1.06 12.74 2.00
CA PHE A 47 1.33 11.71 3.00
C PHE A 47 1.11 10.33 2.40
N ALA A 48 1.64 9.30 3.04
CA ALA A 48 1.43 7.91 2.67
C ALA A 48 1.21 7.03 3.90
N GLN A 49 0.26 6.11 3.81
CA GLN A 49 0.01 5.10 4.85
C GLN A 49 0.82 3.84 4.51
N PRO A 50 1.77 3.41 5.36
CA PRO A 50 2.43 2.13 5.18
C PRO A 50 1.42 0.99 5.39
N CYS A 51 1.53 -0.04 4.55
CA CYS A 51 0.73 -1.24 4.67
C CYS A 51 1.49 -2.47 4.14
N GLY A 52 1.01 -3.64 4.53
CA GLY A 52 1.35 -4.90 3.88
C GLY A 52 0.38 -5.16 2.73
N MET A 53 0.89 -5.67 1.61
CA MET A 53 0.05 -6.17 0.52
C MET A 53 0.51 -7.56 0.07
N GLN A 54 -0.42 -8.47 -0.15
CA GLN A 54 -0.15 -9.80 -0.75
C GLN A 54 -1.12 -10.07 -1.89
N LEU A 55 -0.70 -10.86 -2.88
CA LEU A 55 -1.57 -11.38 -3.92
C LEU A 55 -2.49 -12.47 -3.35
N ILE A 56 -3.77 -12.38 -3.68
CA ILE A 56 -4.75 -13.44 -3.45
C ILE A 56 -4.67 -14.42 -4.62
N ARG A 57 -4.55 -15.71 -4.32
CA ARG A 57 -4.47 -16.79 -5.32
C ARG A 57 -5.36 -17.96 -4.88
N GLU A 58 -5.70 -18.84 -5.82
CA GLU A 58 -6.59 -19.99 -5.55
C GLU A 58 -6.01 -20.99 -4.55
N GLN A 59 -4.69 -21.23 -4.61
CA GLN A 59 -4.02 -22.23 -3.78
C GLN A 59 -3.46 -21.61 -2.50
N GLN A 60 -2.50 -20.69 -2.66
CA GLN A 60 -1.83 -20.02 -1.55
C GLN A 60 -1.52 -18.58 -1.92
N ASN A 61 -1.91 -17.66 -1.04
CA ASN A 61 -1.58 -16.25 -1.18
C ASN A 61 -0.05 -16.04 -1.18
N SER A 62 0.41 -14.95 -1.77
CA SER A 62 1.83 -14.60 -1.68
C SER A 62 2.20 -14.15 -0.26
N GLN A 63 3.50 -13.96 -0.01
CA GLN A 63 3.91 -13.25 1.20
C GLN A 63 3.46 -11.79 1.16
N TYR A 64 3.27 -11.21 2.34
CA TYR A 64 3.10 -9.77 2.49
C TYR A 64 4.38 -9.04 2.09
N LEU A 65 4.23 -8.06 1.20
CA LEU A 65 5.27 -7.13 0.83
C LEU A 65 4.90 -5.73 1.31
N ARG A 66 5.93 -4.92 1.58
CA ARG A 66 5.76 -3.53 2.02
C ARG A 66 5.27 -2.68 0.86
N THR A 67 4.20 -1.93 1.10
CA THR A 67 3.57 -1.03 0.15
C THR A 67 3.18 0.27 0.82
N LEU A 68 2.89 1.30 0.02
CA LEU A 68 2.44 2.60 0.50
C LEU A 68 1.12 2.95 -0.14
N MET A 69 0.05 3.10 0.65
CA MET A 69 -1.20 3.67 0.16
C MET A 69 -1.07 5.18 0.12
N LEU A 70 -1.43 5.75 -1.02
CA LEU A 70 -1.48 7.18 -1.24
C LEU A 70 -2.95 7.62 -1.21
N PRO A 71 -3.27 8.67 -0.45
CA PRO A 71 -4.64 9.15 -0.30
C PRO A 71 -5.21 9.65 -1.64
N GLU A 72 -6.53 9.63 -1.73
CA GLU A 72 -7.25 10.41 -2.73
C GLU A 72 -6.92 11.89 -2.55
N VAL A 73 -6.59 12.58 -3.66
CA VAL A 73 -6.46 14.04 -3.65
C VAL A 73 -7.74 14.61 -4.25
N ARG A 74 -8.78 14.75 -3.41
CA ARG A 74 -10.15 15.14 -3.82
C ARG A 74 -10.21 16.40 -4.66
N ALA A 75 -9.38 17.40 -4.34
CA ALA A 75 -9.31 18.65 -5.09
C ALA A 75 -8.83 18.47 -6.55
N MET A 76 -8.22 17.32 -6.87
CA MET A 76 -7.69 16.99 -8.19
C MET A 76 -8.39 15.78 -8.84
N GLU A 77 -9.50 15.28 -8.26
CA GLU A 77 -10.20 14.08 -8.74
C GLU A 77 -9.29 12.86 -8.96
N LYS A 78 -8.20 12.77 -8.19
CA LYS A 78 -7.25 11.65 -8.30
C LYS A 78 -7.72 10.51 -7.39
N PRO A 79 -8.06 9.32 -7.94
CA PRO A 79 -8.45 8.17 -7.14
C PRO A 79 -7.31 7.75 -6.20
N PRO A 80 -7.62 7.01 -5.11
CA PRO A 80 -6.60 6.48 -4.22
C PRO A 80 -5.70 5.50 -5.00
N THR A 81 -4.40 5.56 -4.71
CA THR A 81 -3.40 4.71 -5.38
C THR A 81 -2.52 4.01 -4.37
N VAL A 82 -1.84 2.94 -4.80
CA VAL A 82 -0.86 2.22 -4.00
C VAL A 82 0.45 2.13 -4.76
N LEU A 83 1.56 2.43 -4.08
CA LEU A 83 2.91 2.13 -4.53
C LEU A 83 3.28 0.73 -4.07
N ALA A 84 3.62 -0.14 -5.01
CA ALA A 84 3.93 -1.53 -4.75
C ALA A 84 5.22 -1.97 -5.45
N PRO A 85 5.95 -2.97 -4.91
CA PRO A 85 7.08 -3.57 -5.61
C PRO A 85 6.74 -3.98 -7.04
N ARG A 86 7.72 -3.88 -7.94
CA ARG A 86 7.53 -4.20 -9.38
C ARG A 86 6.91 -5.59 -9.62
N LEU A 87 7.28 -6.55 -8.77
CA LEU A 87 6.72 -7.90 -8.75
C LEU A 87 6.30 -8.23 -7.31
N PRO A 88 5.25 -9.05 -7.10
CA PRO A 88 4.51 -9.80 -8.12
C PRO A 88 3.25 -9.11 -8.63
N PHE A 89 2.98 -7.87 -8.23
CA PHE A 89 1.70 -7.19 -8.49
C PHE A 89 1.51 -6.74 -9.94
N GLN A 90 0.31 -6.95 -10.48
CA GLN A 90 -0.09 -6.54 -11.83
C GLN A 90 -1.49 -5.92 -11.83
N GLU A 91 -1.81 -5.20 -12.89
CA GLU A 91 -3.18 -4.73 -13.11
C GLU A 91 -4.14 -5.93 -13.18
N GLY A 92 -5.33 -5.80 -12.58
CA GLY A 92 -6.29 -6.89 -12.42
C GLY A 92 -6.04 -7.80 -11.22
N SER A 93 -4.89 -7.66 -10.53
CA SER A 93 -4.60 -8.48 -9.35
C SER A 93 -5.65 -8.26 -8.25
N LYS A 94 -6.08 -9.37 -7.64
CA LYS A 94 -6.77 -9.35 -6.35
C LYS A 94 -5.73 -9.40 -5.24
N VAL A 95 -5.85 -8.53 -4.25
CA VAL A 95 -4.86 -8.37 -3.18
C VAL A 95 -5.55 -8.31 -1.82
N MET A 96 -4.82 -8.76 -0.80
CA MET A 96 -5.15 -8.44 0.59
C MET A 96 -4.23 -7.30 1.03
N ILE A 97 -4.81 -6.24 1.57
CA ILE A 97 -4.12 -5.10 2.14
C ILE A 97 -4.27 -5.18 3.66
N ASN A 98 -3.15 -5.17 4.38
CA ASN A 98 -3.09 -5.17 5.83
C ASN A 98 -2.59 -3.81 6.32
N VAL A 99 -3.41 -3.12 7.11
CA VAL A 99 -3.04 -1.88 7.80
C VAL A 99 -3.19 -2.12 9.30
N ASP A 100 -2.09 -2.07 10.04
CA ASP A 100 -2.08 -2.24 11.50
C ASP A 100 -2.82 -3.49 11.99
N GLY A 101 -2.76 -4.59 11.23
CA GLY A 101 -3.43 -5.86 11.53
C GLY A 101 -4.81 -6.02 10.90
N GLU A 102 -5.41 -4.94 10.38
CA GLU A 102 -6.70 -4.99 9.71
C GLU A 102 -6.55 -5.36 8.23
N GLU A 103 -7.05 -6.54 7.86
CA GLU A 103 -7.00 -7.04 6.50
C GLU A 103 -8.26 -6.67 5.70
N ARG A 104 -8.06 -6.13 4.49
CA ARG A 104 -9.12 -5.79 3.54
C ARG A 104 -8.76 -6.28 2.15
N ARG A 105 -9.73 -6.88 1.45
CA ARG A 105 -9.54 -7.27 0.05
C ARG A 105 -9.75 -6.09 -0.88
N ALA A 106 -8.89 -5.98 -1.88
CA ALA A 106 -8.94 -4.97 -2.90
C ALA A 106 -8.53 -5.52 -4.27
N SER A 107 -8.89 -4.80 -5.33
CA SER A 107 -8.40 -5.06 -6.68
C SER A 107 -7.54 -3.91 -7.16
N LEU A 108 -6.46 -4.24 -7.87
CA LEU A 108 -5.59 -3.28 -8.53
C LEU A 108 -6.08 -3.02 -9.96
N SER A 109 -6.13 -1.76 -10.35
CA SER A 109 -6.53 -1.32 -11.68
C SER A 109 -5.63 -0.18 -12.17
N ASN A 110 -5.72 0.14 -13.46
CA ASN A 110 -5.15 1.34 -14.08
C ASN A 110 -3.72 1.65 -13.60
N ARG A 111 -2.73 0.86 -14.05
CA ARG A 111 -1.34 1.08 -13.64
C ARG A 111 -0.85 2.44 -14.18
N ARG A 112 -0.66 3.41 -13.28
CA ARG A 112 -0.24 4.78 -13.59
C ARG A 112 1.26 4.90 -13.85
N ILE A 113 2.07 4.19 -13.07
CA ILE A 113 3.53 4.22 -13.15
C ILE A 113 4.07 2.79 -13.15
N SER A 114 5.11 2.55 -13.95
CA SER A 114 5.94 1.36 -13.87
C SER A 114 7.42 1.77 -13.99
N SER A 115 8.11 1.86 -12.86
CA SER A 115 9.55 2.13 -12.80
C SER A 115 10.35 0.83 -12.70
N ALA A 116 11.67 0.89 -12.63
CA ALA A 116 12.50 -0.29 -12.39
C ALA A 116 12.23 -0.93 -11.00
N SER A 117 11.84 -0.13 -10.00
CA SER A 117 11.73 -0.54 -8.60
C SER A 117 10.29 -0.73 -8.11
N TYR A 118 9.30 -0.02 -8.67
CA TYR A 118 7.91 -0.07 -8.21
C TYR A 118 6.89 0.12 -9.35
N ASN A 119 5.63 -0.20 -9.03
CA ASN A 119 4.47 0.19 -9.80
C ASN A 119 3.55 1.06 -8.94
N GLN A 120 2.79 1.95 -9.60
CA GLN A 120 1.68 2.66 -8.97
C GLN A 120 0.37 2.19 -9.61
N PHE A 121 -0.56 1.71 -8.78
CA PHE A 121 -1.87 1.25 -9.22
C PHE A 121 -2.96 2.07 -8.54
N GLU A 122 -4.08 2.26 -9.23
CA GLU A 122 -5.34 2.56 -8.56
C GLU A 122 -5.81 1.29 -7.83
N TYR A 123 -6.52 1.45 -6.71
CA TYR A 123 -7.08 0.31 -5.99
C TYR A 123 -8.51 0.57 -5.52
N GLN A 124 -9.29 -0.51 -5.46
CA GLN A 124 -10.66 -0.47 -4.93
C GLN A 124 -10.86 -1.58 -3.91
N ILE A 125 -11.22 -1.20 -2.68
CA ILE A 125 -11.62 -2.13 -1.61
C ILE A 125 -13.02 -2.64 -1.93
N TYR A 126 -13.23 -3.95 -1.83
CA TYR A 126 -14.52 -4.57 -2.13
C TYR A 126 -15.04 -5.52 -1.04
N ASP A 127 -14.27 -5.72 0.04
CA ASP A 127 -14.77 -6.41 1.23
C ASP A 127 -15.13 -5.36 2.29
N ALA A 128 -16.38 -5.40 2.76
CA ALA A 128 -16.79 -4.65 3.95
C ALA A 128 -16.03 -5.19 5.18
N PRO A 129 -15.72 -4.36 6.20
CA PRO A 129 -15.11 -4.86 7.42
C PRO A 129 -15.98 -5.97 7.98
N LYS A 130 -15.43 -7.19 8.08
CA LYS A 130 -16.02 -8.24 8.90
C LYS A 130 -15.95 -7.70 10.32
N ALA A 131 -17.05 -7.16 10.82
CA ALA A 131 -17.22 -6.99 12.26
C ALA A 131 -16.80 -8.33 12.87
N ALA A 132 -15.87 -8.31 13.81
CA ALA A 132 -15.46 -9.50 14.52
C ALA A 132 -16.75 -10.21 14.96
N GLU A 133 -17.02 -11.37 14.37
CA GLU A 133 -17.99 -12.30 14.91
C GLU A 133 -17.40 -12.70 16.25
N VAL A 134 -17.73 -11.93 17.30
CA VAL A 134 -17.82 -12.47 18.64
C VAL A 134 -18.76 -13.65 18.45
N GLU A 135 -18.20 -14.86 18.43
CA GLU A 135 -18.97 -16.08 18.62
C GLU A 135 -19.69 -15.90 19.95
N GLN A 136 -20.89 -15.33 19.89
CA GLN A 136 -21.87 -15.49 20.94
C GLN A 136 -22.23 -16.97 20.88
N ALA A 137 -21.51 -17.76 21.68
CA ALA A 137 -21.92 -19.10 22.03
C ALA A 137 -23.40 -19.01 22.43
N LYS A 138 -24.28 -19.60 21.61
CA LYS A 138 -25.70 -19.71 21.96
C LYS A 138 -25.76 -20.49 23.28
N PRO A 139 -26.37 -19.96 24.35
CA PRO A 139 -26.38 -20.56 25.67
C PRO A 139 -27.34 -21.77 25.73
N GLY A 140 -27.05 -22.78 24.92
CA GLY A 140 -27.85 -24.00 24.79
C GLY A 140 -27.09 -25.18 24.17
N GLN A 141 -26.02 -24.94 23.40
CA GLN A 141 -25.27 -26.04 22.76
C GLN A 141 -24.24 -26.72 23.69
N GLU A 142 -23.76 -26.04 24.73
CA GLU A 142 -22.91 -26.65 25.75
C GLU A 142 -23.67 -27.65 26.63
N PHE A 143 -24.97 -27.44 26.87
CA PHE A 143 -25.75 -28.31 27.75
C PHE A 143 -26.08 -29.66 27.10
N ASP A 144 -26.42 -29.68 25.80
CA ASP A 144 -26.69 -30.92 25.05
C ASP A 144 -25.44 -31.82 24.93
N SER A 145 -24.25 -31.22 24.93
CA SER A 145 -22.98 -31.94 24.81
C SER A 145 -22.63 -32.75 26.08
N LEU A 146 -23.23 -32.43 27.24
CA LEU A 146 -22.95 -33.10 28.51
C LEU A 146 -23.85 -34.31 28.79
N TRP A 147 -24.97 -34.46 28.06
CA TRP A 147 -25.91 -35.58 28.23
C TRP A 147 -25.76 -36.68 27.19
N GLY A 148 -24.96 -36.45 26.13
CA GLY A 148 -24.72 -37.41 25.05
C GLY A 148 -23.71 -38.52 25.37
N THR A 149 -23.20 -38.63 26.60
CA THR A 149 -22.14 -39.60 26.98
C THR A 149 -22.52 -40.56 28.10
N LEU A 150 -23.81 -40.84 28.29
CA LEU A 150 -24.29 -41.90 29.19
C LEU A 150 -24.89 -43.08 28.42
#